data_AF-A0A382UEP0-F1
#
_entry.id   AF-A0A382UEP0-F1
#
_cell.length_a   1.000
_cell.length_b   1.000
_cell.length_c   1.000
_cell.angle_alpha   90.00
_cell.angle_beta   90.00
_cell.angle_gamma   90.00
#
_symmetry.space_group_name_H-M   'P 1'
#
loop_
_entity.id
_entity.type
_entity.pdbx_description
1 polymer ?
#
loop_
_entity_poly.entity_id
_entity_poly.type
_entity_poly.pdbx_seq_one_letter_code
_entity_poly.pdbx_strand_id
1 'polypeptide(L)'
;PYTLISSDCHAGGNMKAYEKYLSPSHREDFAEWRGAYRNPFRDLQDDGRSRNWDDDRRNGDLDAEGVAAEIVFPNTVPPFFPTGALITYPPTNRADYERRLEGIRTHNRWLVDFCAAHPERRCGLPQVFLFDLDDTIADLELAAANGHSSFMLPAVPPDSGLPGLYDPVYDRLWAAIRDLDLTITQHGGSGNPNYGEAPAASLMFLLEVPFFAHRNLSHLVMSGVFERFPELRYVMTEQGVGWVIEDLRRMDGYHAQMASGRVGELGFAAELVLPDKPSEYFARNVWIGASFP
;
A
#
# COMPACT_ATOMS: atom_id res chain seq x y z
N PRO A 1 14.09 18.85 -22.81
CA PRO A 1 13.56 18.95 -21.43
C PRO A 1 12.86 17.63 -21.08
N TYR A 2 13.16 17.07 -19.91
CA TYR A 2 12.50 15.88 -19.37
C TYR A 2 11.48 16.34 -18.32
N THR A 3 10.29 15.74 -18.33
CA THR A 3 9.33 15.91 -17.24
C THR A 3 9.58 14.79 -16.23
N LEU A 4 9.87 15.16 -14.98
CA LEU A 4 10.06 14.20 -13.90
C LEU A 4 8.76 14.12 -13.07
N ILE A 5 8.28 12.90 -12.85
CA ILE A 5 7.19 12.61 -11.91
C ILE A 5 7.79 11.72 -10.83
N SER A 6 7.69 12.14 -9.57
CA SER A 6 8.09 11.26 -8.47
C SER A 6 7.06 10.15 -8.32
N SER A 7 7.49 8.90 -8.48
CA SER A 7 6.63 7.73 -8.23
C SER A 7 6.43 7.45 -6.75
N ASP A 8 7.12 8.20 -5.88
CA ASP A 8 7.19 7.95 -4.45
C ASP A 8 7.51 9.21 -3.65
N CYS A 9 6.58 9.62 -2.81
CA CYS A 9 6.80 10.62 -1.79
C CYS A 9 5.78 10.41 -0.68
N HIS A 10 5.96 11.07 0.45
CA HIS A 10 5.04 10.92 1.56
C HIS A 10 4.51 12.26 2.05
N ALA A 11 3.24 12.25 2.48
CA ALA A 11 2.57 13.39 3.08
C ALA A 11 1.61 12.93 4.19
N GLY A 12 1.16 13.87 4.99
CA GLY A 12 0.17 13.59 6.01
C GLY A 12 -0.15 14.84 6.80
N GLY A 13 -1.42 15.00 7.17
CA GLY A 13 -1.85 16.15 7.94
C GLY A 13 -1.12 16.23 9.29
N ASN A 14 -0.90 17.45 9.77
CA ASN A 14 -0.60 17.61 11.19
C ASN A 14 -1.83 17.20 12.03
N MET A 15 -1.60 16.79 13.27
CA MET A 15 -2.66 16.25 14.13
C MET A 15 -3.84 17.22 14.34
N LYS A 16 -3.59 18.53 14.33
CA LYS A 16 -4.63 19.55 14.44
C LYS A 16 -5.49 19.63 13.17
N ALA A 17 -4.91 19.38 12.00
CA ALA A 17 -5.66 19.33 10.75
C ALA A 17 -6.68 18.19 10.76
N TYR A 18 -6.29 17.02 11.29
CA TYR A 18 -7.18 15.86 11.40
C TYR A 18 -8.44 16.11 12.26
N GLU A 19 -8.41 17.03 13.22
CA GLU A 19 -9.60 17.41 14.01
C GLU A 19 -10.78 17.87 13.15
N LYS A 20 -10.51 18.47 11.99
CA LYS A 20 -11.54 18.91 11.04
C LYS A 20 -12.23 17.74 10.33
N TYR A 21 -11.52 16.63 10.17
CA TYR A 21 -11.95 15.47 9.39
C TYR A 21 -12.44 14.32 10.26
N LEU A 22 -12.24 14.38 11.57
CA LEU A 22 -12.76 13.38 12.50
C LEU A 22 -14.28 13.48 12.63
N SER A 23 -14.93 12.33 12.61
CA SER A 23 -16.34 12.21 12.95
C SER A 23 -16.59 12.72 14.38
N PRO A 24 -17.73 13.38 14.66
CA PRO A 24 -18.01 13.94 15.97
C PRO A 24 -17.90 12.92 17.13
N SER A 25 -18.30 11.67 16.88
CA SER A 25 -18.27 10.59 17.88
C SER A 25 -16.87 10.15 18.30
N HIS A 26 -15.82 10.48 17.54
CA HIS A 26 -14.44 10.04 17.81
C HIS A 26 -13.54 11.17 18.32
N ARG A 27 -14.07 12.39 18.54
CA ARG A 27 -13.27 13.55 18.95
C ARG A 27 -12.72 13.43 20.38
N GLU A 28 -13.51 12.89 21.30
CA GLU A 28 -13.08 12.67 22.68
C GLU A 28 -11.98 11.61 22.74
N ASP A 29 -12.22 10.44 22.12
CA ASP A 29 -11.23 9.37 21.97
C ASP A 29 -9.94 9.85 21.29
N PHE A 30 -10.06 10.71 20.26
CA PHE A 30 -8.90 11.29 19.60
C PHE A 30 -8.09 12.19 20.53
N ALA A 31 -8.75 13.04 21.32
CA ALA A 31 -8.07 13.92 22.26
C ALA A 31 -7.31 13.12 23.33
N GLU A 32 -7.92 12.04 23.85
CA GLU A 32 -7.28 11.13 24.78
C GLU A 32 -6.05 10.44 24.14
N TRP A 33 -6.25 9.80 22.98
CA TRP A 33 -5.17 9.14 22.24
C TRP A 33 -4.03 10.11 21.93
N ARG A 34 -4.34 11.32 21.46
CA ARG A 34 -3.37 12.34 21.08
C ARG A 34 -2.54 12.82 22.28
N GLY A 35 -3.12 12.86 23.48
CA GLY A 35 -2.42 13.21 24.72
C GLY A 35 -1.35 12.19 25.11
N ALA A 36 -1.64 10.89 24.89
CA ALA A 36 -0.73 9.78 25.13
C ALA A 36 0.31 9.61 24.01
N TYR A 37 -0.06 9.89 22.76
CA TYR A 37 0.77 9.66 21.58
C TYR A 37 2.08 10.47 21.60
N ARG A 38 3.18 9.79 21.22
CA ARG A 38 4.49 10.40 20.98
C ARG A 38 4.98 9.91 19.62
N ASN A 39 5.32 10.84 18.73
CA ASN A 39 5.85 10.47 17.42
C ASN A 39 7.24 9.81 17.59
N PRO A 40 7.41 8.54 17.18
CA PRO A 40 8.66 7.82 17.36
C PRO A 40 9.78 8.28 16.41
N PHE A 41 9.45 9.06 15.36
CA PHE A 41 10.37 9.46 14.30
C PHE A 41 11.09 10.78 14.64
N ARG A 42 12.43 10.75 14.61
CA ARG A 42 13.32 11.85 15.03
C ARG A 42 13.51 12.93 13.96
N ASP A 43 13.42 12.58 12.70
CA ASP A 43 13.47 13.44 11.52
C ASP A 43 12.22 14.34 11.37
N LEU A 44 11.13 13.96 12.01
CA LEU A 44 9.89 14.75 12.12
C LEU A 44 9.88 15.73 13.32
N GLN A 45 11.03 15.92 13.99
CA GLN A 45 11.18 16.93 15.03
C GLN A 45 11.40 18.33 14.42
N ASP A 46 11.17 19.38 15.22
CA ASP A 46 11.30 20.78 14.82
C ASP A 46 10.49 21.16 13.56
N ASP A 47 11.16 21.72 12.55
CA ASP A 47 10.56 22.22 11.31
C ASP A 47 10.33 21.11 10.26
N GLY A 48 11.03 19.97 10.39
CA GLY A 48 11.10 18.94 9.35
C GLY A 48 9.74 18.34 9.00
N ARG A 49 8.86 18.24 10.00
CA ARG A 49 7.48 17.76 9.84
C ARG A 49 6.63 18.58 8.87
N SER A 50 6.90 19.88 8.72
CA SER A 50 6.11 20.76 7.84
C SER A 50 6.14 20.32 6.38
N ARG A 51 7.20 19.63 5.92
CA ARG A 51 7.30 19.06 4.56
C ARG A 51 6.15 18.10 4.20
N ASN A 52 5.45 17.57 5.20
CA ASN A 52 4.33 16.66 5.00
C ASN A 52 3.01 17.36 4.62
N TRP A 53 2.88 18.67 4.85
CA TRP A 53 1.59 19.36 4.67
C TRP A 53 1.68 20.85 4.30
N ASP A 54 2.87 21.47 4.35
CA ASP A 54 3.08 22.87 3.98
C ASP A 54 3.28 22.99 2.48
N ASP A 55 2.30 23.60 1.81
CA ASP A 55 2.22 23.69 0.36
C ASP A 55 3.38 24.50 -0.25
N ASP A 56 3.64 25.69 0.29
CA ASP A 56 4.65 26.60 -0.25
C ASP A 56 6.04 25.98 -0.15
N ARG A 57 6.36 25.38 1.00
CA ARG A 57 7.62 24.67 1.19
C ARG A 57 7.76 23.50 0.23
N ARG A 58 6.75 22.63 0.18
CA ARG A 58 6.80 21.41 -0.63
C ARG A 58 6.94 21.73 -2.11
N ASN A 59 6.14 22.66 -2.62
CA ASN A 59 6.21 23.05 -4.02
C ASN A 59 7.55 23.71 -4.35
N GLY A 60 8.11 24.52 -3.43
CA GLY A 60 9.45 25.09 -3.58
C GLY A 60 10.54 24.02 -3.67
N ASP A 61 10.48 22.98 -2.83
CA ASP A 61 11.41 21.85 -2.87
C ASP A 61 11.27 21.07 -4.21
N LEU A 62 10.04 20.77 -4.65
CA LEU A 62 9.79 20.09 -5.93
C LEU A 62 10.28 20.89 -7.15
N ASP A 63 10.00 22.19 -7.18
CA ASP A 63 10.43 23.07 -8.28
C ASP A 63 11.98 23.18 -8.34
N ALA A 64 12.66 23.19 -7.18
CA ALA A 64 14.12 23.20 -7.11
C ALA A 64 14.75 21.90 -7.64
N GLU A 65 14.06 20.77 -7.49
CA GLU A 65 14.49 19.45 -7.99
C GLU A 65 14.01 19.17 -9.43
N GLY A 66 13.15 20.02 -9.98
CA GLY A 66 12.56 19.84 -11.32
C GLY A 66 11.47 18.75 -11.38
N VAL A 67 10.84 18.44 -10.25
CA VAL A 67 9.74 17.48 -10.15
C VAL A 67 8.41 18.16 -10.47
N ALA A 68 7.75 17.70 -11.54
CA ALA A 68 6.50 18.28 -12.01
C ALA A 68 5.28 17.77 -11.24
N ALA A 69 5.28 16.50 -10.83
CA ALA A 69 4.19 15.86 -10.12
C ALA A 69 4.69 14.70 -9.25
N GLU A 70 3.84 14.22 -8.35
CA GLU A 70 4.19 13.24 -7.34
C GLU A 70 3.03 12.29 -6.99
N ILE A 71 3.38 11.02 -6.72
CA ILE A 71 2.49 10.03 -6.11
C ILE A 71 2.68 10.08 -4.60
N VAL A 72 1.60 10.38 -3.86
CA VAL A 72 1.65 10.71 -2.43
C VAL A 72 1.16 9.54 -1.57
N PHE A 73 2.10 8.88 -0.91
CA PHE A 73 1.88 7.88 0.13
C PHE A 73 1.62 8.54 1.50
N PRO A 74 0.96 7.83 2.43
CA PRO A 74 0.81 8.32 3.80
C PRO A 74 2.15 8.26 4.57
N ASN A 75 2.56 9.37 5.19
CA ASN A 75 3.73 9.42 6.08
C ASN A 75 3.35 9.50 7.55
N THR A 76 2.43 10.42 7.89
CA THR A 76 2.13 10.72 9.28
C THR A 76 1.37 9.55 9.89
N VAL A 77 1.62 9.29 11.18
CA VAL A 77 0.83 8.33 11.95
C VAL A 77 -0.62 8.79 11.90
N PRO A 78 -1.53 8.02 11.27
CA PRO A 78 -2.94 8.39 11.26
C PRO A 78 -3.50 8.42 12.69
N PRO A 79 -4.62 9.10 12.92
CA PRO A 79 -5.33 9.01 14.20
C PRO A 79 -5.52 7.55 14.62
N PHE A 80 -5.32 7.26 15.92
CA PHE A 80 -5.49 5.92 16.51
C PHE A 80 -4.45 4.86 16.12
N PHE A 81 -3.37 5.21 15.41
CA PHE A 81 -2.33 4.25 15.04
C PHE A 81 -1.19 4.19 16.07
N PRO A 82 -0.56 3.03 16.26
CA PRO A 82 0.61 2.91 17.13
C PRO A 82 1.90 3.45 16.48
N THR A 83 2.00 3.42 15.14
CA THR A 83 3.15 3.87 14.35
C THR A 83 2.73 4.22 12.91
N GLY A 84 3.68 4.54 12.03
CA GLY A 84 3.41 4.89 10.63
C GLY A 84 2.60 3.81 9.91
N ALA A 85 1.64 4.23 9.08
CA ALA A 85 0.71 3.31 8.42
C ALA A 85 1.40 2.28 7.51
N LEU A 86 2.56 2.64 6.94
CA LEU A 86 3.34 1.77 6.06
C LEU A 86 4.02 0.61 6.78
N ILE A 87 4.25 0.70 8.09
CA ILE A 87 4.95 -0.33 8.87
C ILE A 87 4.11 -0.87 10.03
N THR A 88 2.88 -0.37 10.22
CA THR A 88 2.02 -0.85 11.29
C THR A 88 1.52 -2.25 10.97
N TYR A 89 1.51 -3.11 12.00
CA TYR A 89 0.83 -4.40 11.91
C TYR A 89 -0.69 -4.18 11.76
N PRO A 90 -1.43 -5.00 10.97
CA PRO A 90 -2.87 -4.87 10.80
C PRO A 90 -3.63 -5.00 12.13
N PRO A 91 -4.88 -4.52 12.19
CA PRO A 91 -5.71 -4.66 13.37
C PRO A 91 -5.89 -6.13 13.77
N THR A 92 -5.81 -6.42 15.06
CA THR A 92 -5.88 -7.82 15.57
C THR A 92 -7.25 -8.23 16.09
N ASN A 93 -8.16 -7.27 16.25
CA ASN A 93 -9.52 -7.49 16.72
C ASN A 93 -10.47 -6.40 16.22
N ARG A 94 -11.78 -6.60 16.35
CA ARG A 94 -12.83 -5.69 15.84
C ARG A 94 -12.73 -4.27 16.42
N ALA A 95 -12.47 -4.13 17.72
CA ALA A 95 -12.42 -2.80 18.35
C ALA A 95 -11.20 -2.00 17.89
N ASP A 96 -10.05 -2.64 17.74
CA ASP A 96 -8.84 -2.03 17.15
C ASP A 96 -9.07 -1.69 15.67
N TYR A 97 -9.75 -2.56 14.92
CA TYR A 97 -10.12 -2.31 13.53
C TYR A 97 -11.00 -1.07 13.39
N GLU A 98 -12.11 -0.96 14.14
CA GLU A 98 -13.04 0.16 14.08
C GLU A 98 -12.36 1.51 14.38
N ARG A 99 -11.48 1.54 15.40
CA ARG A 99 -10.71 2.74 15.74
C ARG A 99 -9.74 3.13 14.63
N ARG A 100 -8.97 2.18 14.11
CA ARG A 100 -8.00 2.47 13.03
C ARG A 100 -8.69 2.77 11.70
N LEU A 101 -9.88 2.20 11.45
CA LEU A 101 -10.70 2.50 10.28
C LEU A 101 -11.09 3.98 10.25
N GLU A 102 -11.52 4.55 11.38
CA GLU A 102 -11.77 5.99 11.46
C GLU A 102 -10.47 6.80 11.26
N GLY A 103 -9.34 6.29 11.74
CA GLY A 103 -8.02 6.87 11.49
C GLY A 103 -7.67 7.01 10.01
N ILE A 104 -7.77 5.92 9.25
CA ILE A 104 -7.49 5.95 7.80
C ILE A 104 -8.53 6.77 7.04
N ARG A 105 -9.82 6.68 7.40
CA ARG A 105 -10.87 7.47 6.76
C ARG A 105 -10.69 8.97 7.02
N THR A 106 -10.23 9.35 8.21
CA THR A 106 -9.85 10.74 8.54
C THR A 106 -8.68 11.21 7.69
N HIS A 107 -7.64 10.39 7.53
CA HIS A 107 -6.52 10.71 6.64
C HIS A 107 -6.98 10.84 5.19
N ASN A 108 -7.79 9.92 4.69
CA ASN A 108 -8.27 9.93 3.31
C ASN A 108 -9.12 11.19 3.04
N ARG A 109 -9.97 11.62 3.99
CA ARG A 109 -10.71 12.90 3.88
C ARG A 109 -9.78 14.11 3.81
N TRP A 110 -8.71 14.13 4.61
CA TRP A 110 -7.67 15.16 4.51
C TRP A 110 -6.93 15.12 3.17
N LEU A 111 -6.64 13.92 2.67
CA LEU A 111 -5.89 13.69 1.44
C LEU A 111 -6.62 14.27 0.21
N VAL A 112 -7.95 14.22 0.19
CA VAL A 112 -8.79 14.85 -0.85
C VAL A 112 -8.48 16.35 -0.94
N ASP A 113 -8.59 17.07 0.18
CA ASP A 113 -8.33 18.51 0.22
C ASP A 113 -6.85 18.83 -0.10
N PHE A 114 -5.92 18.01 0.40
CA PHE A 114 -4.49 18.16 0.14
C PHE A 114 -4.14 18.01 -1.35
N CYS A 115 -4.76 17.06 -2.05
CA CYS A 115 -4.56 16.90 -3.48
C CYS A 115 -5.28 18.00 -4.28
N ALA A 116 -6.48 18.41 -3.85
CA ALA A 116 -7.27 19.46 -4.50
C ALA A 116 -6.62 20.84 -4.46
N ALA A 117 -5.69 21.09 -3.54
CA ALA A 117 -4.89 22.33 -3.52
C ALA A 117 -3.92 22.43 -4.72
N HIS A 118 -3.43 21.29 -5.24
CA HIS A 118 -2.48 21.21 -6.35
C HIS A 118 -2.76 19.98 -7.25
N PRO A 119 -3.94 19.91 -7.89
CA PRO A 119 -4.42 18.71 -8.58
C PRO A 119 -3.59 18.36 -9.82
N GLU A 120 -2.88 19.32 -10.39
CA GLU A 120 -1.94 19.11 -11.50
C GLU A 120 -0.60 18.49 -11.06
N ARG A 121 -0.31 18.50 -9.75
CA ARG A 121 0.94 18.00 -9.18
C ARG A 121 0.76 16.78 -8.29
N ARG A 122 -0.38 16.61 -7.62
CA ARG A 122 -0.53 15.60 -6.55
C ARG A 122 -1.50 14.50 -6.92
N CYS A 123 -1.02 13.27 -6.87
CA CYS A 123 -1.85 12.06 -6.93
C CYS A 123 -1.77 11.32 -5.59
N GLY A 124 -2.77 11.51 -4.74
CA GLY A 124 -2.83 10.85 -3.44
C GLY A 124 -3.30 9.40 -3.52
N LEU A 125 -2.77 8.56 -2.62
CA LEU A 125 -3.15 7.16 -2.45
C LEU A 125 -3.98 6.95 -1.16
N PRO A 126 -5.31 6.90 -1.25
CA PRO A 126 -6.16 6.55 -0.11
C PRO A 126 -5.80 5.19 0.46
N GLN A 127 -5.87 5.08 1.77
CA GLN A 127 -5.57 3.86 2.51
C GLN A 127 -6.85 3.04 2.70
N VAL A 128 -6.74 1.72 2.67
CA VAL A 128 -7.83 0.78 2.98
C VAL A 128 -7.34 -0.35 3.87
N PHE A 129 -8.25 -1.08 4.50
CA PHE A 129 -7.96 -2.35 5.18
C PHE A 129 -8.48 -3.53 4.37
N LEU A 130 -7.96 -4.73 4.62
CA LEU A 130 -8.50 -6.00 4.11
C LEU A 130 -9.26 -6.81 5.18
N PHE A 131 -9.45 -6.22 6.36
CA PHE A 131 -10.11 -6.87 7.50
C PHE A 131 -11.60 -7.10 7.26
N ASP A 132 -12.25 -6.15 6.58
CA ASP A 132 -13.66 -6.22 6.21
C ASP A 132 -13.82 -5.73 4.77
N LEU A 133 -14.05 -6.66 3.84
CA LEU A 133 -14.04 -6.35 2.41
C LEU A 133 -15.24 -5.49 1.97
N ASP A 134 -16.33 -5.44 2.74
CA ASP A 134 -17.45 -4.55 2.41
C ASP A 134 -17.05 -3.08 2.71
N ASP A 135 -16.38 -2.84 3.85
CA ASP A 135 -15.78 -1.54 4.14
C ASP A 135 -14.71 -1.16 3.10
N THR A 136 -13.84 -2.11 2.71
CA THR A 136 -12.81 -1.88 1.70
C THR A 136 -13.42 -1.38 0.39
N ILE A 137 -14.44 -2.07 -0.11
CA ILE A 137 -15.08 -1.73 -1.39
C ILE A 137 -15.76 -0.36 -1.28
N ALA A 138 -16.50 -0.09 -0.20
CA ALA A 138 -17.13 1.21 0.02
C ALA A 138 -16.11 2.37 0.10
N ASP A 139 -14.96 2.15 0.75
CA ASP A 139 -13.89 3.15 0.83
C ASP A 139 -13.25 3.40 -0.55
N LEU A 140 -13.15 2.37 -1.40
CA LEU A 140 -12.66 2.51 -2.78
C LEU A 140 -13.66 3.22 -3.70
N GLU A 141 -14.95 2.93 -3.57
CA GLU A 141 -16.02 3.66 -4.28
C GLU A 141 -15.99 5.15 -3.92
N LEU A 142 -15.82 5.46 -2.64
CA LEU A 142 -15.69 6.84 -2.18
C LEU A 142 -14.39 7.50 -2.67
N ALA A 143 -13.28 6.77 -2.69
CA ALA A 143 -12.01 7.26 -3.24
C ALA A 143 -12.16 7.62 -4.73
N ALA A 144 -12.75 6.73 -5.53
CA ALA A 144 -13.02 6.97 -6.95
C ALA A 144 -13.98 8.17 -7.15
N ALA A 145 -15.04 8.27 -6.35
CA ALA A 145 -15.98 9.40 -6.39
C ALA A 145 -15.32 10.75 -6.05
N ASN A 146 -14.25 10.74 -5.25
CA ASN A 146 -13.45 11.92 -4.93
C ASN A 146 -12.30 12.18 -5.94
N GLY A 147 -12.26 11.44 -7.05
CA GLY A 147 -11.32 11.66 -8.15
C GLY A 147 -9.96 10.98 -7.99
N HIS A 148 -9.79 10.08 -7.02
CA HIS A 148 -8.58 9.26 -6.95
C HIS A 148 -8.57 8.23 -8.09
N SER A 149 -7.42 8.06 -8.74
CA SER A 149 -7.18 7.06 -9.79
C SER A 149 -6.35 5.86 -9.31
N SER A 150 -5.91 5.90 -8.05
CA SER A 150 -5.11 4.86 -7.42
C SER A 150 -5.34 4.87 -5.91
N PHE A 151 -5.02 3.76 -5.25
CA PHE A 151 -5.09 3.59 -3.81
C PHE A 151 -3.94 2.72 -3.31
N MET A 152 -3.71 2.72 -2.00
CA MET A 152 -2.70 1.91 -1.36
C MET A 152 -3.28 0.58 -0.88
N LEU A 153 -2.89 -0.52 -1.53
CA LEU A 153 -3.23 -1.88 -1.10
C LEU A 153 -2.27 -2.31 0.03
N PRO A 154 -2.79 -2.64 1.24
CA PRO A 154 -1.93 -3.14 2.31
C PRO A 154 -1.40 -4.54 1.98
N ALA A 155 -0.14 -4.82 2.31
CA ALA A 155 0.36 -6.19 2.30
C ALA A 155 -0.23 -6.99 3.47
N VAL A 156 -0.30 -8.32 3.31
CA VAL A 156 -0.88 -9.23 4.31
C VAL A 156 0.23 -9.98 5.04
N PRO A 157 0.46 -9.74 6.35
CA PRO A 157 1.35 -10.56 7.15
C PRO A 157 0.86 -12.01 7.26
N PRO A 158 1.77 -13.01 7.23
CA PRO A 158 1.39 -14.41 7.26
C PRO A 158 0.70 -14.84 8.58
N ASP A 159 0.94 -14.12 9.66
CA ASP A 159 0.40 -14.34 11.02
C ASP A 159 -0.79 -13.42 11.37
N SER A 160 -1.31 -12.66 10.39
CA SER A 160 -2.42 -11.72 10.60
C SER A 160 -3.79 -12.40 10.73
N GLY A 161 -3.91 -13.67 10.31
CA GLY A 161 -5.18 -14.38 10.20
C GLY A 161 -6.04 -13.95 9.01
N LEU A 162 -5.58 -12.98 8.21
CA LEU A 162 -6.20 -12.65 6.93
C LEU A 162 -5.73 -13.63 5.85
N PRO A 163 -6.60 -14.00 4.88
CA PRO A 163 -6.18 -14.79 3.73
C PRO A 163 -5.05 -14.08 2.95
N GLY A 164 -4.14 -14.85 2.37
CA GLY A 164 -3.12 -14.28 1.47
C GLY A 164 -3.78 -13.74 0.20
N LEU A 165 -3.16 -12.76 -0.47
CA LEU A 165 -3.70 -12.16 -1.71
C LEU A 165 -3.92 -13.16 -2.88
N TYR A 166 -3.44 -14.41 -2.75
CA TYR A 166 -3.71 -15.51 -3.68
C TYR A 166 -5.07 -16.20 -3.43
N ASP A 167 -5.77 -15.86 -2.35
CA ASP A 167 -7.04 -16.48 -1.98
C ASP A 167 -8.21 -15.91 -2.81
N PRO A 168 -9.09 -16.77 -3.39
CA PRO A 168 -10.23 -16.33 -4.19
C PRO A 168 -11.25 -15.45 -3.45
N VAL A 169 -11.22 -15.38 -2.11
CA VAL A 169 -12.07 -14.45 -1.34
C VAL A 169 -11.91 -12.99 -1.81
N TYR A 170 -10.74 -12.63 -2.34
CA TYR A 170 -10.45 -11.30 -2.86
C TYR A 170 -10.95 -11.07 -4.29
N ASP A 171 -11.52 -12.07 -4.99
CA ASP A 171 -12.03 -11.87 -6.36
C ASP A 171 -13.12 -10.79 -6.44
N ARG A 172 -13.92 -10.63 -5.38
CA ARG A 172 -14.89 -9.53 -5.30
C ARG A 172 -14.24 -8.14 -5.19
N LEU A 173 -13.10 -8.07 -4.50
CA LEU A 173 -12.30 -6.85 -4.39
C LEU A 173 -11.65 -6.53 -5.74
N TRP A 174 -11.07 -7.53 -6.42
CA TRP A 174 -10.47 -7.39 -7.75
C TRP A 174 -11.50 -6.92 -8.79
N ALA A 175 -12.70 -7.49 -8.77
CA ALA A 175 -13.81 -7.05 -9.62
C ALA A 175 -14.19 -5.58 -9.36
N ALA A 176 -14.33 -5.18 -8.09
CA ALA A 176 -14.66 -3.80 -7.72
C ALA A 176 -13.55 -2.82 -8.17
N ILE A 177 -12.29 -3.15 -7.97
CA ILE A 177 -11.15 -2.32 -8.41
C ILE A 177 -11.16 -2.12 -9.93
N ARG A 178 -11.43 -3.19 -10.70
CA ARG A 178 -11.59 -3.10 -12.15
C ARG A 178 -12.74 -2.17 -12.54
N ASP A 179 -13.91 -2.34 -11.92
CA ASP A 179 -15.11 -1.55 -12.25
C ASP A 179 -14.96 -0.06 -11.92
N LEU A 180 -14.16 0.24 -10.89
CA LEU A 180 -13.81 1.60 -10.49
C LEU A 180 -12.63 2.18 -11.30
N ASP A 181 -12.01 1.41 -12.20
CA ASP A 181 -10.80 1.77 -12.95
C ASP A 181 -9.66 2.30 -12.05
N LEU A 182 -9.50 1.69 -10.87
CA LEU A 182 -8.48 2.07 -9.91
C LEU A 182 -7.16 1.31 -10.15
N THR A 183 -6.05 2.03 -10.06
CA THR A 183 -4.71 1.43 -10.04
C THR A 183 -4.34 0.98 -8.64
N ILE A 184 -3.97 -0.29 -8.49
CA ILE A 184 -3.48 -0.85 -7.23
C ILE A 184 -2.03 -0.41 -7.04
N THR A 185 -1.74 0.33 -5.97
CA THR A 185 -0.34 0.66 -5.61
C THR A 185 0.02 0.01 -4.29
N GLN A 186 1.17 -0.64 -4.21
CA GLN A 186 1.68 -1.24 -2.98
C GLN A 186 3.09 -0.76 -2.68
N HIS A 187 3.28 -0.39 -1.42
CA HIS A 187 4.52 0.16 -0.90
C HIS A 187 5.35 -0.90 -0.17
N GLY A 188 6.68 -0.74 -0.16
CA GLY A 188 7.59 -1.49 0.72
C GLY A 188 7.30 -1.29 2.21
N GLY A 189 8.00 -2.02 3.08
CA GLY A 189 7.89 -1.85 4.54
C GLY A 189 6.67 -2.50 5.22
N SER A 190 5.65 -2.91 4.46
CA SER A 190 4.46 -3.60 4.98
C SER A 190 4.47 -5.11 4.70
N GLY A 191 3.66 -5.87 5.45
CA GLY A 191 3.46 -7.32 5.21
C GLY A 191 4.38 -8.25 6.00
N ASN A 192 5.27 -7.69 6.82
CA ASN A 192 6.11 -8.44 7.74
C ASN A 192 5.29 -9.08 8.88
N PRO A 193 5.71 -10.25 9.38
CA PRO A 193 5.13 -10.86 10.56
C PRO A 193 5.43 -10.04 11.82
N ASN A 194 4.73 -10.35 12.90
CA ASN A 194 5.05 -9.81 14.21
C ASN A 194 6.29 -10.50 14.80
N TYR A 195 7.44 -9.84 14.73
CA TYR A 195 8.70 -10.33 15.30
C TYR A 195 8.79 -10.29 16.84
N GLY A 196 7.80 -9.68 17.51
CA GLY A 196 7.80 -9.50 18.96
C GLY A 196 8.92 -8.57 19.47
N GLU A 197 9.30 -8.73 20.73
CA GLU A 197 10.22 -7.82 21.44
C GLU A 197 11.64 -8.39 21.64
N ALA A 198 11.97 -9.47 20.92
CA ALA A 198 13.31 -10.05 21.02
C ALA A 198 14.39 -9.02 20.60
N PRO A 199 15.61 -9.04 21.18
CA PRO A 199 16.63 -8.02 20.90
C PRO A 199 17.00 -7.86 19.42
N ALA A 200 16.85 -8.92 18.62
CA ALA A 200 17.14 -8.91 17.18
C ALA A 200 15.90 -8.66 16.30
N ALA A 201 14.71 -8.46 16.87
CA ALA A 201 13.45 -8.35 16.13
C ALA A 201 13.50 -7.27 15.04
N SER A 202 14.00 -6.07 15.37
CA SER A 202 14.14 -4.98 14.40
C SER A 202 15.16 -5.27 13.29
N LEU A 203 16.20 -6.06 13.59
CA LEU A 203 17.16 -6.51 12.56
C LEU A 203 16.52 -7.56 11.64
N MET A 204 15.74 -8.48 12.20
CA MET A 204 15.00 -9.47 11.38
C MET A 204 14.00 -8.77 10.47
N PHE A 205 13.26 -7.78 10.98
CA PHE A 205 12.42 -6.91 10.18
C PHE A 205 13.20 -6.30 9.01
N LEU A 206 14.32 -5.60 9.26
CA LEU A 206 15.10 -4.96 8.20
C LEU A 206 15.61 -5.93 7.13
N LEU A 207 15.99 -7.15 7.51
CA LEU A 207 16.48 -8.17 6.58
C LEU A 207 15.37 -8.80 5.74
N GLU A 208 14.14 -8.86 6.26
CA GLU A 208 13.02 -9.58 5.63
C GLU A 208 11.98 -8.68 4.98
N VAL A 209 11.95 -7.37 5.26
CA VAL A 209 11.07 -6.39 4.58
C VAL A 209 11.07 -6.56 3.06
N PRO A 210 12.22 -6.68 2.36
CA PRO A 210 12.20 -6.88 0.91
C PRO A 210 11.43 -8.14 0.51
N PHE A 211 11.67 -9.26 1.20
CA PHE A 211 10.98 -10.52 0.91
C PHE A 211 9.45 -10.40 1.08
N PHE A 212 9.00 -9.80 2.18
CA PHE A 212 7.57 -9.64 2.45
C PHE A 212 6.87 -8.63 1.52
N ALA A 213 7.61 -7.64 1.02
CA ALA A 213 7.12 -6.73 0.00
C ALA A 213 7.02 -7.40 -1.39
N HIS A 214 8.08 -8.09 -1.83
CA HIS A 214 8.18 -8.70 -3.16
C HIS A 214 7.20 -9.86 -3.37
N ARG A 215 6.94 -10.67 -2.35
CA ARG A 215 6.12 -11.89 -2.48
C ARG A 215 4.69 -11.63 -2.97
N ASN A 216 4.16 -10.41 -2.77
CA ASN A 216 2.82 -10.04 -3.23
C ASN A 216 2.71 -10.12 -4.77
N LEU A 217 3.81 -9.88 -5.50
CA LEU A 217 3.85 -10.11 -6.95
C LEU A 217 3.55 -11.57 -7.27
N SER A 218 4.21 -12.50 -6.59
CA SER A 218 3.99 -13.94 -6.79
C SER A 218 2.55 -14.33 -6.43
N HIS A 219 1.98 -13.73 -5.38
CA HIS A 219 0.59 -13.99 -5.00
C HIS A 219 -0.38 -13.63 -6.13
N LEU A 220 -0.30 -12.42 -6.67
CA LEU A 220 -1.23 -11.94 -7.70
C LEU A 220 -1.00 -12.64 -9.05
N VAL A 221 0.26 -12.82 -9.46
CA VAL A 221 0.60 -13.44 -10.74
C VAL A 221 0.28 -14.94 -10.72
N MET A 222 0.83 -15.69 -9.77
CA MET A 222 0.73 -17.16 -9.79
C MET A 222 -0.65 -17.69 -9.42
N SER A 223 -1.48 -16.89 -8.72
CA SER A 223 -2.88 -17.26 -8.47
C SER A 223 -3.82 -16.88 -9.61
N GLY A 224 -3.31 -16.28 -10.69
CA GLY A 224 -4.09 -15.93 -11.88
C GLY A 224 -5.02 -14.73 -11.69
N VAL A 225 -4.74 -13.82 -10.76
CA VAL A 225 -5.55 -12.59 -10.61
C VAL A 225 -5.57 -11.81 -11.93
N PHE A 226 -4.41 -11.63 -12.56
CA PHE A 226 -4.30 -10.93 -13.85
C PHE A 226 -4.83 -11.72 -15.05
N GLU A 227 -5.08 -13.03 -14.89
CA GLU A 227 -5.82 -13.83 -15.88
C GLU A 227 -7.32 -13.58 -15.76
N ARG A 228 -7.85 -13.59 -14.54
CA ARG A 228 -9.28 -13.33 -14.27
C ARG A 228 -9.66 -11.87 -14.50
N PHE A 229 -8.73 -10.95 -14.26
CA PHE A 229 -8.93 -9.49 -14.31
C PHE A 229 -7.78 -8.82 -15.09
N PRO A 230 -7.74 -9.00 -16.42
CA PRO A 230 -6.62 -8.54 -17.26
C PRO A 230 -6.47 -7.02 -17.35
N GLU A 231 -7.49 -6.25 -16.95
CA GLU A 231 -7.47 -4.78 -16.95
C GLU A 231 -6.82 -4.18 -15.70
N LEU A 232 -6.58 -4.98 -14.65
CA LEU A 232 -5.99 -4.47 -13.42
C LEU A 232 -4.57 -3.96 -13.64
N ARG A 233 -4.27 -2.83 -13.01
CA ARG A 233 -2.94 -2.22 -13.00
C ARG A 233 -2.37 -2.31 -11.59
N TYR A 234 -1.16 -2.83 -11.46
CA TYR A 234 -0.48 -3.00 -10.18
C TYR A 234 0.89 -2.31 -10.20
N VAL A 235 1.14 -1.45 -9.22
CA VAL A 235 2.37 -0.66 -9.08
C VAL A 235 3.06 -1.04 -7.78
N MET A 236 4.35 -1.38 -7.86
CA MET A 236 5.19 -1.69 -6.70
C MET A 236 6.21 -0.57 -6.49
N THR A 237 6.23 0.05 -5.31
CA THR A 237 7.07 1.22 -4.99
C THR A 237 7.84 1.00 -3.68
N GLU A 238 9.05 1.55 -3.57
CA GLU A 238 10.00 1.42 -2.45
C GLU A 238 10.47 -0.01 -2.19
N GLN A 239 10.75 -0.75 -3.28
CA GLN A 239 11.13 -2.16 -3.23
C GLN A 239 12.40 -2.48 -4.04
N GLY A 240 13.04 -1.45 -4.62
CA GLY A 240 14.07 -1.62 -5.65
C GLY A 240 13.53 -2.28 -6.93
N VAL A 241 14.39 -2.40 -7.94
CA VAL A 241 14.00 -2.93 -9.26
C VAL A 241 14.71 -4.23 -9.61
N GLY A 242 15.94 -4.44 -9.14
CA GLY A 242 16.79 -5.55 -9.60
C GLY A 242 16.27 -6.96 -9.25
N TRP A 243 15.53 -7.09 -8.14
CA TRP A 243 15.00 -8.37 -7.65
C TRP A 243 14.03 -9.04 -8.64
N VAL A 244 13.25 -8.24 -9.38
CA VAL A 244 12.15 -8.73 -10.19
C VAL A 244 12.63 -9.65 -11.31
N ILE A 245 13.86 -9.44 -11.79
CA ILE A 245 14.42 -10.21 -12.91
C ILE A 245 14.56 -11.69 -12.53
N GLU A 246 15.12 -11.98 -11.35
CA GLU A 246 15.29 -13.37 -10.90
C GLU A 246 13.96 -13.97 -10.44
N ASP A 247 13.08 -13.18 -9.83
CA ASP A 247 11.76 -13.63 -9.38
C ASP A 247 10.87 -14.05 -10.57
N LEU A 248 10.87 -13.29 -11.67
CA LEU A 248 10.16 -13.67 -12.90
C LEU A 248 10.73 -14.95 -13.51
N ARG A 249 12.07 -15.10 -13.59
CA ARG A 249 12.69 -16.34 -14.08
C ARG A 249 12.29 -17.55 -13.23
N ARG A 250 12.22 -17.37 -11.92
CA ARG A 250 11.78 -18.42 -10.99
C ARG A 250 10.30 -18.79 -11.23
N MET A 251 9.42 -17.79 -11.35
CA MET A 251 7.99 -18.04 -11.60
C MET A 251 7.77 -18.73 -12.95
N ASP A 252 8.40 -18.27 -14.03
CA ASP A 252 8.34 -18.92 -15.35
C ASP A 252 8.86 -20.36 -15.31
N GLY A 253 9.94 -20.60 -14.55
CA GLY A 253 10.50 -21.94 -14.35
C GLY A 253 9.54 -22.88 -13.61
N TYR A 254 8.79 -22.38 -12.62
CA TYR A 254 7.75 -23.15 -11.96
C TYR A 254 6.56 -23.40 -12.87
N HIS A 255 6.08 -22.39 -13.60
CA HIS A 255 5.00 -22.51 -14.58
C HIS A 255 5.29 -23.61 -15.63
N ALA A 256 6.49 -23.61 -16.20
CA ALA A 256 6.91 -24.62 -17.16
C ALA A 256 6.94 -26.05 -16.57
N GLN A 257 7.36 -26.19 -15.30
CA GLN A 257 7.34 -27.48 -14.62
C GLN A 257 5.90 -27.93 -14.30
N MET A 258 5.04 -27.01 -13.84
CA MET A 258 3.62 -27.29 -13.58
C MET A 258 2.90 -27.84 -14.82
N ALA A 259 3.22 -27.35 -16.02
CA ALA A 259 2.68 -27.86 -17.28
C ALA A 259 3.01 -29.35 -17.54
N SER A 260 4.04 -29.90 -16.89
CA SER A 260 4.35 -31.34 -16.90
C SER A 260 3.57 -32.15 -15.86
N GLY A 261 2.70 -31.50 -15.08
CA GLY A 261 1.87 -32.08 -14.02
C GLY A 261 2.53 -32.13 -12.64
N ARG A 262 3.79 -31.64 -12.48
CA ARG A 262 4.53 -31.74 -11.22
C ARG A 262 5.65 -30.71 -11.08
N VAL A 263 5.88 -30.24 -9.85
CA VAL A 263 7.09 -29.49 -9.43
C VAL A 263 7.67 -30.18 -8.20
N GLY A 264 8.83 -30.83 -8.33
CA GLY A 264 9.40 -31.64 -7.24
C GLY A 264 8.47 -32.77 -6.80
N GLU A 265 8.02 -32.74 -5.54
CA GLU A 265 7.06 -33.70 -4.97
C GLU A 265 5.60 -33.24 -5.07
N LEU A 266 5.35 -32.00 -5.49
CA LEU A 266 4.01 -31.43 -5.57
C LEU A 266 3.39 -31.70 -6.95
N GLY A 267 2.25 -32.39 -6.97
CA GLY A 267 1.43 -32.57 -8.16
C GLY A 267 0.59 -31.33 -8.46
N PHE A 268 0.47 -30.97 -9.72
CA PHE A 268 -0.35 -29.84 -10.18
C PHE A 268 -1.39 -30.30 -11.18
N ALA A 269 -2.64 -29.93 -10.91
CA ALA A 269 -3.72 -30.16 -11.85
C ALA A 269 -3.59 -29.21 -13.04
N ALA A 270 -3.99 -29.66 -14.23
CA ALA A 270 -3.79 -28.88 -15.46
C ALA A 270 -4.51 -27.53 -15.43
N GLU A 271 -5.64 -27.45 -14.72
CA GLU A 271 -6.43 -26.24 -14.51
C GLU A 271 -5.73 -25.17 -13.63
N LEU A 272 -4.69 -25.55 -12.88
CA LEU A 272 -3.87 -24.61 -12.10
C LEU A 272 -2.73 -24.01 -12.93
N VAL A 273 -2.49 -24.52 -14.14
CA VAL A 273 -1.47 -23.99 -15.05
C VAL A 273 -2.08 -22.80 -15.80
N LEU A 274 -1.52 -21.61 -15.55
CA LEU A 274 -1.96 -20.40 -16.25
C LEU A 274 -1.71 -20.51 -17.76
N PRO A 275 -2.58 -19.93 -18.61
CA PRO A 275 -2.37 -19.93 -20.06
C PRO A 275 -1.07 -19.28 -20.49
N ASP A 276 -0.77 -18.09 -19.96
CA ASP A 276 0.43 -17.31 -20.29
C ASP A 276 1.52 -17.53 -19.23
N LYS A 277 2.76 -17.14 -19.56
CA LYS A 277 3.86 -17.15 -18.59
C LYS A 277 3.67 -16.07 -17.54
N PRO A 278 4.11 -16.30 -16.29
CA PRO A 278 4.18 -15.26 -15.26
C PRO A 278 4.82 -13.94 -15.71
N SER A 279 5.89 -14.00 -16.49
CA SER A 279 6.55 -12.81 -17.06
C SER A 279 5.70 -12.04 -18.07
N GLU A 280 4.75 -12.68 -18.76
CA GLU A 280 3.83 -12.04 -19.69
C GLU A 280 2.72 -11.28 -18.94
N TYR A 281 2.19 -11.87 -17.86
CA TYR A 281 1.29 -11.16 -16.94
C TYR A 281 1.99 -9.95 -16.31
N PHE A 282 3.24 -10.10 -15.86
CA PHE A 282 4.02 -8.97 -15.35
C PHE A 282 4.15 -7.85 -16.37
N ALA A 283 4.55 -8.18 -17.60
CA ALA A 283 4.74 -7.20 -18.67
C ALA A 283 3.44 -6.45 -19.05
N ARG A 284 2.28 -7.08 -18.84
CA ARG A 284 0.97 -6.50 -19.15
C ARG A 284 0.38 -5.68 -18.00
N ASN A 285 0.53 -6.15 -16.75
CA ASN A 285 -0.27 -5.68 -15.62
C ASN A 285 0.55 -4.99 -14.52
N VAL A 286 1.88 -5.01 -14.57
CA VAL A 286 2.73 -4.59 -13.45
C VAL A 286 3.73 -3.50 -13.84
N TRP A 287 3.83 -2.49 -12.98
CA TRP A 287 4.81 -1.41 -13.04
C TRP A 287 5.61 -1.33 -11.74
N ILE A 288 6.85 -0.86 -11.82
CA ILE A 288 7.71 -0.66 -10.65
C ILE A 288 8.11 0.82 -10.58
N GLY A 289 7.81 1.47 -9.45
CA GLY A 289 8.37 2.76 -9.08
C GLY A 289 9.85 2.59 -8.74
N ALA A 290 10.72 3.27 -9.47
CA ALA A 290 12.16 3.20 -9.25
C ALA A 290 12.57 4.04 -8.03
N SER A 291 12.33 3.53 -6.82
CA SER A 291 12.84 4.07 -5.57
C SER A 291 13.84 3.12 -4.89
N PHE A 292 14.68 3.69 -4.04
CA PHE A 292 15.62 2.95 -3.19
C PHE A 292 14.84 2.15 -2.12
N PRO A 293 15.40 1.06 -1.60
CA PRO A 293 15.45 0.81 -0.17
C PRO A 293 16.73 1.39 0.45
#